data_AF-A0A7S4QEF8-F1
#
_entry.id   AF-A0A7S4QEF8-F1
#
_cell.length_a   1.000
_cell.length_b   1.000
_cell.length_c   1.000
_cell.angle_alpha   90.00
_cell.angle_beta   90.00
_cell.angle_gamma   90.00
#
_symmetry.space_group_name_H-M   'P 1'
#
loop_
_entity.id
_entity.type
_entity.pdbx_description
1 polymer ?
#
loop_
_entity_poly.entity_id
_entity_poly.type
_entity_poly.pdbx_seq_one_letter_code
_entity_poly.pdbx_strand_id
1 'polypeptide(L)'
;MACRVEVVTLAGNMIELNLEPQSTVADLRQAISLAGPGVPAECQRILRNSALEPLPDAEPIEERQYRLVVSLDAVCKDLETGDPEQRKKGVETLSRLGSKGGLPAISAVASRLQDVNHGVARAAIHALISLAEQGSREDVIAAIRKRMPECPPGIRQALIEVIGSVAQWGDTGLVDVLFQGLQDDEPFVWMAAWEVLAELAESGDNRPAVVQTVIARLAHDDGSVRAAAADALTWVAEAGDRQAVAALVQSSRDYLSFVRTVAVEAIMEMAQCGDPEAIEAVSERLTDDCPMVRGKAAKAMSRLSEDDDDRCIAALAACLGDESREVVKAAFEAIAERADRGEKHAMAVAAEYLKQRGWAVPFMMTGGSGIGCAHWRCESFSMACACHV
;
A
#
# COMPACT_ATOMS: atom_id res chain seq x y z
N MET A 1 -8.31 -52.51 30.48
CA MET A 1 -8.57 -51.20 31.13
C MET A 1 -7.72 -50.19 30.40
N ALA A 2 -8.29 -49.09 29.91
CA ALA A 2 -7.52 -48.03 29.25
C ALA A 2 -6.47 -47.46 30.22
N CYS A 3 -5.27 -47.17 29.71
CA CYS A 3 -4.22 -46.50 30.47
C CYS A 3 -4.48 -45.00 30.43
N ARG A 4 -4.74 -44.38 31.59
CA ARG A 4 -4.92 -42.92 31.70
C ARG A 4 -3.54 -42.28 31.81
N VAL A 5 -3.24 -41.41 30.86
CA VAL A 5 -1.95 -40.73 30.72
C VAL A 5 -2.18 -39.22 30.71
N GLU A 6 -1.39 -38.51 31.50
CA GLU A 6 -1.38 -37.05 31.57
C GLU A 6 -0.19 -36.51 30.79
N VAL A 7 -0.43 -35.57 29.89
CA VAL A 7 0.63 -34.88 29.15
C VAL A 7 0.61 -33.41 29.54
N VAL A 8 1.70 -32.95 30.15
CA VAL A 8 1.85 -31.57 30.65
C VAL A 8 2.71 -30.78 29.68
N THR A 9 2.22 -29.64 29.20
CA THR A 9 3.01 -28.73 28.37
C THR A 9 3.93 -27.87 29.23
N LEU A 10 4.95 -27.25 28.63
CA LEU A 10 5.81 -26.29 29.34
C LEU A 10 5.04 -25.07 29.91
N ALA A 11 3.89 -24.75 29.32
CA ALA A 11 2.99 -23.70 29.83
C ALA A 11 2.13 -24.16 31.02
N GLY A 12 2.28 -25.42 31.48
CA GLY A 12 1.52 -25.99 32.59
C GLY A 12 0.14 -26.51 32.21
N ASN A 13 -0.23 -26.51 30.92
CA ASN A 13 -1.50 -27.08 30.48
C ASN A 13 -1.43 -28.60 30.50
N MET A 14 -2.49 -29.23 31.00
CA MET A 14 -2.59 -30.69 31.10
C MET A 14 -3.57 -31.24 30.07
N ILE A 15 -3.15 -32.26 29.34
CA ILE A 15 -3.97 -33.02 28.39
C ILE A 15 -4.12 -34.43 28.96
N GLU A 16 -5.35 -34.83 29.24
CA GLU A 16 -5.65 -36.18 29.71
C GLU A 16 -6.05 -37.07 28.53
N LEU A 17 -5.36 -38.20 28.38
CA LEU A 17 -5.56 -39.14 27.29
C LEU A 17 -5.85 -40.54 27.83
N ASN A 18 -6.74 -41.25 27.16
CA ASN A 18 -7.02 -42.66 27.43
C ASN A 18 -6.45 -43.48 26.28
N LEU A 19 -5.38 -44.23 26.55
CA LEU A 19 -4.70 -45.09 25.58
C LEU A 19 -5.04 -46.56 25.80
N GLU A 20 -4.86 -47.37 24.75
CA GLU A 20 -4.99 -48.82 24.86
C GLU A 20 -3.84 -49.41 25.70
N PRO A 21 -4.04 -50.59 26.32
CA PRO A 21 -2.95 -51.30 26.99
C PRO A 21 -1.83 -51.59 25.99
N GLN A 22 -0.57 -51.42 26.39
CA GLN A 22 0.63 -51.61 25.55
C GLN A 22 0.80 -50.59 24.41
N SER A 23 0.10 -49.45 24.46
CA SER A 23 0.38 -48.33 23.56
C SER A 23 1.84 -47.86 23.66
N THR A 24 2.32 -47.34 22.56
CA THR A 24 3.68 -46.81 22.37
C THR A 24 3.69 -45.28 22.38
N VAL A 25 4.88 -44.69 22.39
CA VAL A 25 5.07 -43.24 22.19
C VAL A 25 4.47 -42.78 20.85
N ALA A 26 4.51 -43.59 19.80
CA ALA A 26 3.85 -43.28 18.53
C ALA A 26 2.32 -43.11 18.70
N ASP A 27 1.68 -44.03 19.42
CA ASP A 27 0.24 -43.96 19.69
C ASP A 27 -0.11 -42.75 20.56
N LEU A 28 0.76 -42.44 21.54
CA LEU A 28 0.64 -41.23 22.36
C LEU A 28 0.75 -39.96 21.50
N ARG A 29 1.69 -39.89 20.55
CA ARG A 29 1.82 -38.74 19.62
C ARG A 29 0.59 -38.58 18.74
N GLN A 30 0.05 -39.69 18.23
CA GLN A 30 -1.17 -39.69 17.45
C GLN A 30 -2.35 -39.21 18.29
N ALA A 31 -2.47 -39.67 19.54
CA ALA A 31 -3.50 -39.23 20.46
C ALA A 31 -3.38 -37.73 20.79
N ILE A 32 -2.18 -37.20 21.05
CA ILE A 32 -1.94 -35.76 21.25
C ILE A 32 -2.30 -34.95 20.00
N SER A 33 -2.06 -35.48 18.80
CA SER A 33 -2.43 -34.82 17.55
C SER A 33 -3.94 -34.70 17.38
N LEU A 34 -4.69 -35.70 17.86
CA LEU A 34 -6.15 -35.77 17.79
C LEU A 34 -6.86 -35.12 18.99
N ALA A 35 -6.14 -34.88 20.08
CA ALA A 35 -6.70 -34.38 21.33
C ALA A 35 -6.53 -32.86 21.51
N GLY A 36 -7.56 -32.23 22.08
CA GLY A 36 -7.55 -30.82 22.47
C GLY A 36 -7.06 -29.91 21.33
N PRO A 37 -6.26 -28.87 21.60
CA PRO A 37 -5.89 -27.92 20.56
C PRO A 37 -5.01 -28.53 19.44
N GLY A 38 -4.61 -29.81 19.49
CA GLY A 38 -3.94 -30.55 18.41
C GLY A 38 -2.51 -30.06 18.11
N VAL A 39 -1.48 -30.75 18.58
CA VAL A 39 -0.08 -30.46 18.17
C VAL A 39 0.32 -31.48 17.11
N PRO A 40 0.74 -31.09 15.90
CA PRO A 40 1.17 -32.04 14.86
C PRO A 40 2.32 -32.93 15.36
N ALA A 41 2.28 -34.22 15.05
CA ALA A 41 3.27 -35.20 15.51
C ALA A 41 4.72 -34.80 15.18
N GLU A 42 4.94 -34.16 14.04
CA GLU A 42 6.24 -33.64 13.60
C GLU A 42 6.79 -32.54 14.52
N CYS A 43 5.93 -31.88 15.29
CA CYS A 43 6.29 -30.84 16.25
C CYS A 43 6.36 -31.33 17.70
N GLN A 44 6.10 -32.62 17.96
CA GLN A 44 6.03 -33.15 19.32
C GLN A 44 7.36 -33.73 19.78
N ARG A 45 7.87 -33.24 20.92
CA ARG A 45 8.95 -33.87 21.69
C ARG A 45 8.38 -34.32 23.03
N ILE A 46 8.24 -35.64 23.19
CA ILE A 46 7.70 -36.26 24.41
C ILE A 46 8.87 -36.64 25.32
N LEU A 47 8.84 -36.17 26.55
CA LEU A 47 9.86 -36.37 27.57
C LEU A 47 9.27 -37.10 28.78
N ARG A 48 10.06 -37.97 29.42
CA ARG A 48 9.77 -38.44 30.79
C ARG A 48 9.96 -37.29 31.77
N ASN A 49 9.29 -37.33 32.92
CA ASN A 49 9.40 -36.27 33.92
C ASN A 49 10.83 -36.10 34.48
N SER A 50 11.61 -37.18 34.48
CA SER A 50 12.98 -37.25 34.99
C SER A 50 14.07 -37.02 33.93
N ALA A 51 13.72 -36.97 32.64
CA ALA A 51 14.68 -36.93 31.53
C ALA A 51 14.47 -35.71 30.63
N LEU A 52 15.56 -35.24 30.02
CA LEU A 52 15.57 -34.12 29.07
C LEU A 52 15.59 -34.58 27.61
N GLU A 53 15.77 -35.88 27.35
CA GLU A 53 15.86 -36.42 26.00
C GLU A 53 14.49 -36.93 25.49
N PRO A 54 14.15 -36.66 24.22
CA PRO A 54 12.91 -37.11 23.61
C PRO A 54 12.86 -38.62 23.43
N LEU A 55 11.72 -39.20 23.77
CA LEU A 55 11.51 -40.65 23.67
C LEU A 55 11.36 -41.11 22.20
N PRO A 56 11.97 -42.25 21.83
CA PRO A 56 11.75 -42.90 20.54
C PRO A 56 10.34 -43.46 20.40
N ASP A 57 9.85 -43.50 19.17
CA ASP A 57 8.45 -43.84 18.84
C ASP A 57 8.02 -45.25 19.29
N ALA A 58 8.95 -46.21 19.29
CA ALA A 58 8.70 -47.59 19.67
C ALA A 58 8.69 -47.84 21.19
N GLU A 59 8.99 -46.83 22.02
CA GLU A 59 9.06 -47.02 23.47
C GLU A 59 7.65 -47.23 24.04
N PRO A 60 7.45 -48.22 24.94
CA PRO A 60 6.15 -48.45 25.55
C PRO A 60 5.79 -47.35 26.55
N ILE A 61 4.49 -47.09 26.70
CA ILE A 61 3.97 -46.16 27.70
C ILE A 61 3.95 -46.83 29.08
N GLU A 62 4.86 -46.40 29.95
CA GLU A 62 5.06 -46.94 31.31
C GLU A 62 4.69 -45.96 32.42
N GLU A 63 4.76 -44.65 32.15
CA GLU A 63 4.52 -43.59 33.12
C GLU A 63 3.08 -43.05 33.01
N ARG A 64 2.56 -42.53 34.12
CA ARG A 64 1.25 -41.87 34.12
C ARG A 64 1.31 -40.42 33.64
N GLN A 65 2.50 -39.82 33.62
CA GLN A 65 2.65 -38.41 33.28
C GLN A 65 3.90 -38.19 32.42
N TYR A 66 3.73 -37.46 31.32
CA TYR A 66 4.79 -37.07 30.39
C TYR A 66 4.80 -35.55 30.18
N ARG A 67 5.93 -35.01 29.71
CA ARG A 67 6.00 -33.61 29.25
C ARG A 67 6.01 -33.52 27.73
N LEU A 68 5.27 -32.55 27.21
CA LEU A 68 5.27 -32.19 25.80
C LEU A 68 6.03 -30.88 25.57
N VAL A 69 7.07 -30.94 24.76
CA VAL A 69 7.80 -29.78 24.23
C VAL A 69 7.47 -29.65 22.74
N VAL A 70 7.05 -28.45 22.32
CA VAL A 70 6.85 -28.15 20.91
C VAL A 70 8.19 -27.75 20.30
N SER A 71 8.64 -28.47 19.28
CA SER A 71 9.88 -28.19 18.53
C SER A 71 9.56 -28.02 17.06
N LEU A 72 10.21 -27.05 16.41
CA LEU A 72 10.05 -26.81 14.97
C LEU A 72 11.19 -27.42 14.15
N ASP A 73 12.21 -28.01 14.78
CA ASP A 73 13.49 -28.33 14.13
C ASP A 73 13.33 -29.25 12.92
N ALA A 74 12.51 -30.30 13.05
CA ALA A 74 12.25 -31.24 11.97
C ALA A 74 11.54 -30.54 10.80
N VAL A 75 10.52 -29.74 11.10
CA VAL A 75 9.73 -29.02 10.11
C VAL A 75 10.57 -27.94 9.42
N CYS A 76 11.38 -27.18 10.16
CA CYS A 76 12.30 -26.19 9.62
C CYS A 76 13.35 -26.83 8.70
N LYS A 77 13.88 -28.00 9.07
CA LYS A 77 14.81 -28.75 8.23
C LYS A 77 14.16 -29.20 6.92
N ASP A 78 12.93 -29.71 6.98
CA ASP A 78 12.16 -30.10 5.79
C ASP A 78 11.87 -28.88 4.91
N LEU A 79 11.55 -27.73 5.53
CA LEU A 79 11.36 -26.47 4.82
C LEU A 79 12.63 -26.00 4.10
N GLU A 80 13.81 -26.19 4.68
CA GLU A 80 15.08 -25.71 4.11
C GLU A 80 15.66 -26.65 3.05
N THR A 81 15.62 -27.96 3.30
CA THR A 81 16.36 -28.96 2.53
C THR A 81 15.48 -29.97 1.80
N GLY A 82 14.18 -29.99 2.10
CA GLY A 82 13.24 -30.93 1.52
C GLY A 82 12.89 -30.61 0.07
N ASP A 83 12.34 -31.59 -0.63
CA ASP A 83 11.72 -31.40 -1.94
C ASP A 83 10.47 -30.50 -1.85
N PRO A 84 9.89 -30.04 -2.98
CA PRO A 84 8.74 -29.12 -2.93
C PRO A 84 7.53 -29.66 -2.16
N GLU A 85 7.28 -30.97 -2.19
CA GLU A 85 6.15 -31.56 -1.45
C GLU A 85 6.44 -31.60 0.05
N GLN A 86 7.67 -31.90 0.46
CA GLN A 86 8.11 -31.83 1.85
C GLN A 86 8.04 -30.41 2.39
N ARG A 87 8.49 -29.41 1.61
CA ARG A 87 8.40 -27.99 2.01
C ARG A 87 6.95 -27.56 2.15
N LYS A 88 6.09 -27.92 1.20
CA LYS A 88 4.65 -27.64 1.26
C LYS A 88 4.01 -28.26 2.50
N LYS A 89 4.27 -29.55 2.78
CA LYS A 89 3.79 -30.23 3.99
C LYS A 89 4.31 -29.55 5.26
N GLY A 90 5.54 -29.07 5.24
CA GLY A 90 6.12 -28.30 6.35
C GLY A 90 5.33 -27.01 6.61
N VAL A 91 5.01 -26.25 5.57
CA VAL A 91 4.19 -25.03 5.66
C VAL A 91 2.80 -25.34 6.22
N GLU A 92 2.13 -26.38 5.72
CA GLU A 92 0.82 -26.83 6.20
C GLU A 92 0.87 -27.28 7.66
N THR A 93 1.98 -27.88 8.08
CA THR A 93 2.21 -28.30 9.47
C THR A 93 2.37 -27.11 10.39
N LEU A 94 3.12 -26.08 9.99
CA LEU A 94 3.23 -24.82 10.75
C LEU A 94 1.90 -24.07 10.82
N SER A 95 1.12 -24.05 9.74
CA SER A 95 -0.22 -23.47 9.72
C SER A 95 -1.17 -24.13 10.72
N ARG A 96 -1.17 -25.48 10.79
CA ARG A 96 -1.95 -26.26 11.76
C ARG A 96 -1.45 -26.08 13.20
N LEU A 97 -0.16 -25.84 13.39
CA LEU A 97 0.40 -25.59 14.72
C LEU A 97 -0.13 -24.27 15.30
N GLY A 98 -0.36 -23.27 14.45
CA GLY A 98 -1.03 -22.03 14.84
C GLY A 98 -0.18 -21.14 15.74
N SER A 99 -0.87 -20.42 16.63
CA SER A 99 -0.25 -19.53 17.62
C SER A 99 0.76 -20.22 18.56
N LYS A 100 0.70 -21.55 18.71
CA LYS A 100 1.67 -22.32 19.50
C LYS A 100 3.07 -22.33 18.87
N GLY A 101 3.18 -22.12 17.57
CA GLY A 101 4.46 -22.02 16.86
C GLY A 101 5.15 -20.67 17.05
N GLY A 102 4.39 -19.65 17.45
CA GLY A 102 4.87 -18.28 17.67
C GLY A 102 5.57 -17.66 16.46
N LEU A 103 6.34 -16.60 16.74
CA LEU A 103 7.18 -15.90 15.76
C LEU A 103 8.09 -16.80 14.91
N PRO A 104 8.74 -17.85 15.46
CA PRO A 104 9.58 -18.74 14.66
C PRO A 104 8.80 -19.45 13.54
N ALA A 105 7.58 -19.93 13.82
CA ALA A 105 6.75 -20.58 12.82
C ALA A 105 6.33 -19.60 11.72
N ILE A 106 5.89 -18.39 12.10
CA ILE A 106 5.50 -17.34 11.14
C ILE A 106 6.68 -16.95 10.25
N SER A 107 7.88 -16.77 10.84
CA SER A 107 9.10 -16.45 10.10
C SER A 107 9.50 -17.59 9.14
N ALA A 108 9.35 -18.84 9.55
CA ALA A 108 9.63 -19.99 8.70
C ALA A 108 8.64 -20.08 7.52
N VAL A 109 7.35 -19.87 7.76
CA VAL A 109 6.34 -19.77 6.69
C VAL A 109 6.65 -18.60 5.75
N ALA A 110 6.89 -17.40 6.28
CA ALA A 110 7.19 -16.21 5.47
C ALA A 110 8.46 -16.39 4.62
N SER A 111 9.44 -17.16 5.08
CA SER A 111 10.65 -17.49 4.32
C SER A 111 10.39 -18.37 3.09
N ARG A 112 9.19 -18.94 2.94
CA ARG A 112 8.76 -19.73 1.77
C ARG A 112 7.97 -18.91 0.74
N LEU A 113 7.73 -17.62 0.98
CA LEU A 113 7.12 -16.73 -0.01
C LEU A 113 7.96 -16.59 -1.30
N GLN A 114 9.28 -16.75 -1.18
CA GLN A 114 10.24 -16.69 -2.28
C GLN A 114 10.65 -18.10 -2.77
N ASP A 115 9.88 -19.13 -2.44
CA ASP A 115 10.20 -20.49 -2.88
C ASP A 115 10.18 -20.61 -4.41
N VAL A 116 11.17 -21.32 -4.96
CA VAL A 116 11.27 -21.58 -6.41
C VAL A 116 10.03 -22.31 -6.96
N ASN A 117 9.33 -23.07 -6.11
CA ASN A 117 8.09 -23.73 -6.46
C ASN A 117 6.89 -22.85 -6.06
N HIS A 118 6.14 -22.38 -7.06
CA HIS A 118 4.96 -21.53 -6.85
C HIS A 118 3.88 -22.18 -5.98
N GLY A 119 3.78 -23.52 -5.95
CA GLY A 119 2.85 -24.24 -5.08
C GLY A 119 3.22 -24.10 -3.60
N VAL A 120 4.51 -24.08 -3.28
CA VAL A 120 5.00 -23.85 -1.91
C VAL A 120 4.79 -22.39 -1.50
N ALA A 121 5.10 -21.44 -2.38
CA ALA A 121 4.87 -20.02 -2.12
C ALA A 121 3.38 -19.71 -1.89
N ARG A 122 2.49 -20.32 -2.69
CA ARG A 122 1.04 -20.20 -2.50
C ARG A 122 0.55 -20.85 -1.21
N ALA A 123 1.11 -22.00 -0.84
CA ALA A 123 0.83 -22.62 0.45
C ALA A 123 1.26 -21.70 1.61
N ALA A 124 2.38 -20.99 1.46
CA ALA A 124 2.84 -20.03 2.47
C ALA A 124 1.88 -18.85 2.62
N ILE A 125 1.36 -18.29 1.51
CA ILE A 125 0.33 -17.24 1.53
C ILE A 125 -0.91 -17.71 2.31
N HIS A 126 -1.47 -18.88 1.97
CA HIS A 126 -2.63 -19.43 2.67
C HIS A 126 -2.36 -19.72 4.15
N ALA A 127 -1.14 -20.16 4.48
CA ALA A 127 -0.73 -20.36 5.86
C ALA A 127 -0.66 -19.05 6.66
N LEU A 128 -0.19 -17.95 6.06
CA LEU A 128 -0.17 -16.64 6.72
C LEU A 128 -1.57 -16.13 7.04
N ILE A 129 -2.54 -16.31 6.13
CA ILE A 129 -3.96 -15.98 6.38
C ILE A 129 -4.46 -16.76 7.59
N SER A 130 -4.29 -18.08 7.59
CA SER A 130 -4.76 -18.93 8.69
C SER A 130 -4.07 -18.59 10.01
N LEU A 131 -2.78 -18.27 10.01
CA LEU A 131 -2.05 -17.86 11.22
C LEU A 131 -2.56 -16.51 11.77
N ALA A 132 -2.93 -15.58 10.90
CA ALA A 132 -3.54 -14.31 11.31
C ALA A 132 -4.94 -14.52 11.92
N GLU A 133 -5.78 -15.35 11.30
CA GLU A 133 -7.11 -15.74 11.81
C GLU A 133 -7.05 -16.44 13.17
N GLN A 134 -5.96 -17.18 13.43
CA GLN A 134 -5.70 -17.86 14.69
C GLN A 134 -5.13 -16.93 15.80
N GLY A 135 -5.10 -15.61 15.56
CA GLY A 135 -4.75 -14.60 16.55
C GLY A 135 -3.30 -14.10 16.48
N SER A 136 -2.55 -14.39 15.41
CA SER A 136 -1.14 -13.94 15.24
C SER A 136 -1.01 -12.79 14.23
N ARG A 137 -2.02 -11.92 14.16
CA ARG A 137 -2.14 -10.90 13.11
C ARG A 137 -0.99 -9.92 13.07
N GLU A 138 -0.62 -9.29 14.18
CA GLU A 138 0.48 -8.32 14.23
C GLU A 138 1.81 -8.95 13.81
N ASP A 139 2.07 -10.18 14.26
CA ASP A 139 3.27 -10.94 13.90
C ASP A 139 3.32 -11.27 12.40
N VAL A 140 2.16 -11.61 11.80
CA VAL A 140 2.03 -11.83 10.36
C VAL A 140 2.28 -10.53 9.59
N ILE A 141 1.67 -9.41 9.99
CA ILE A 141 1.89 -8.09 9.36
C ILE A 141 3.38 -7.71 9.43
N ALA A 142 4.02 -7.88 10.59
CA ALA A 142 5.44 -7.61 10.76
C ALA A 142 6.33 -8.51 9.88
N ALA A 143 5.99 -9.79 9.74
CA ALA A 143 6.69 -10.72 8.86
C ALA A 143 6.53 -10.37 7.38
N ILE A 144 5.32 -9.98 6.96
CA ILE A 144 5.02 -9.51 5.60
C ILE A 144 5.83 -8.25 5.30
N ARG A 145 5.76 -7.22 6.15
CA ARG A 145 6.54 -5.98 6.02
C ARG A 145 8.02 -6.24 5.80
N LYS A 146 8.58 -7.18 6.56
CA LYS A 146 10.00 -7.54 6.46
C LYS A 146 10.36 -8.25 5.15
N ARG A 147 9.47 -9.08 4.61
CA ARG A 147 9.77 -9.96 3.46
C ARG A 147 9.27 -9.44 2.12
N MET A 148 8.26 -8.58 2.11
CA MET A 148 7.67 -8.02 0.90
C MET A 148 8.69 -7.40 -0.07
N PRO A 149 9.71 -6.61 0.35
CA PRO A 149 10.67 -6.02 -0.59
C PRO A 149 11.46 -7.05 -1.41
N GLU A 150 11.69 -8.23 -0.85
CA GLU A 150 12.47 -9.31 -1.48
C GLU A 150 11.61 -10.22 -2.37
N CYS A 151 10.28 -10.08 -2.32
CA CYS A 151 9.36 -10.98 -3.01
C CYS A 151 9.16 -10.57 -4.48
N PRO A 152 8.91 -11.53 -5.39
CA PRO A 152 8.48 -11.24 -6.76
C PRO A 152 7.18 -10.42 -6.78
N PRO A 153 6.93 -9.61 -7.81
CA PRO A 153 5.76 -8.74 -7.90
C PRO A 153 4.41 -9.43 -7.62
N GLY A 154 4.17 -10.60 -8.23
CA GLY A 154 2.92 -11.35 -8.01
C GLY A 154 2.75 -11.85 -6.57
N ILE A 155 3.84 -12.08 -5.84
CA ILE A 155 3.79 -12.40 -4.42
C ILE A 155 3.54 -11.14 -3.59
N ARG A 156 4.17 -10.00 -3.93
CA ARG A 156 3.92 -8.73 -3.25
C ARG A 156 2.45 -8.31 -3.32
N GLN A 157 1.83 -8.42 -4.50
CA GLN A 157 0.39 -8.21 -4.67
C GLN A 157 -0.42 -9.12 -3.72
N ALA A 158 -0.16 -10.43 -3.76
CA ALA A 158 -0.88 -11.38 -2.91
C ALA A 158 -0.68 -11.09 -1.41
N LEU A 159 0.49 -10.59 -1.00
CA LEU A 159 0.74 -10.20 0.37
C LEU A 159 -0.08 -8.96 0.78
N ILE A 160 -0.26 -7.99 -0.12
CA ILE A 160 -1.17 -6.86 0.12
C ILE A 160 -2.62 -7.34 0.26
N GLU A 161 -3.06 -8.28 -0.58
CA GLU A 161 -4.40 -8.88 -0.46
C GLU A 161 -4.58 -9.66 0.86
N VAL A 162 -3.53 -10.39 1.30
CA VAL A 162 -3.50 -11.00 2.64
C VAL A 162 -3.71 -9.93 3.70
N ILE A 163 -2.97 -8.82 3.63
CA ILE A 163 -3.10 -7.71 4.57
C ILE A 163 -4.53 -7.17 4.58
N GLY A 164 -5.15 -6.90 3.42
CA GLY A 164 -6.53 -6.42 3.36
C GLY A 164 -7.55 -7.38 3.96
N SER A 165 -7.35 -8.70 3.78
CA SER A 165 -8.26 -9.70 4.34
C SER A 165 -8.11 -9.93 5.85
N VAL A 166 -6.90 -9.75 6.41
CA VAL A 166 -6.62 -10.12 7.80
C VAL A 166 -6.44 -8.93 8.74
N ALA A 167 -6.01 -7.78 8.22
CA ALA A 167 -5.68 -6.61 9.02
C ALA A 167 -6.93 -5.88 9.52
N GLN A 168 -6.82 -5.28 10.69
CA GLN A 168 -7.75 -4.30 11.22
C GLN A 168 -7.08 -2.94 11.28
N TRP A 169 -7.87 -1.90 11.10
CA TRP A 169 -7.37 -0.55 11.28
C TRP A 169 -6.80 -0.36 12.69
N GLY A 170 -5.57 0.15 12.78
CA GLY A 170 -4.82 0.28 14.04
C GLY A 170 -3.76 -0.81 14.27
N ASP A 171 -3.71 -1.86 13.45
CA ASP A 171 -2.64 -2.86 13.53
C ASP A 171 -1.26 -2.23 13.28
N THR A 172 -0.31 -2.58 14.14
CA THR A 172 1.05 -2.05 14.08
C THR A 172 1.75 -2.50 12.80
N GLY A 173 2.05 -1.55 11.91
CA GLY A 173 2.79 -1.80 10.66
C GLY A 173 1.93 -1.99 9.42
N LEU A 174 0.60 -2.02 9.54
CA LEU A 174 -0.33 -2.06 8.39
C LEU A 174 -0.03 -0.93 7.39
N VAL A 175 0.07 0.28 7.92
CA VAL A 175 0.31 1.51 7.15
C VAL A 175 1.63 1.41 6.39
N ASP A 176 2.70 0.92 7.03
CA ASP A 176 4.00 0.80 6.38
C ASP A 176 3.95 -0.16 5.19
N VAL A 177 3.21 -1.28 5.32
CA VAL A 177 3.05 -2.26 4.23
C VAL A 177 2.26 -1.68 3.07
N LEU A 178 1.13 -0.99 3.34
CA LEU A 178 0.33 -0.37 2.30
C LEU A 178 1.09 0.73 1.58
N PHE A 179 1.82 1.58 2.31
CA PHE A 179 2.65 2.63 1.70
C PHE A 179 3.82 2.08 0.90
N GLN A 180 4.40 0.97 1.32
CA GLN A 180 5.39 0.27 0.50
C GLN A 180 4.76 -0.26 -0.81
N GLY A 181 3.54 -0.79 -0.74
CA GLY A 181 2.79 -1.22 -1.93
C GLY A 181 2.40 -0.05 -2.85
N LEU A 182 2.04 1.11 -2.29
CA LEU A 182 1.75 2.34 -3.05
C LEU A 182 2.97 2.94 -3.76
N GLN A 183 4.17 2.44 -3.47
CA GLN A 183 5.42 2.86 -4.11
C GLN A 183 6.00 1.80 -5.03
N ASP A 184 5.29 0.69 -5.18
CA ASP A 184 5.78 -0.41 -5.98
C ASP A 184 5.84 -0.03 -7.45
N ASP A 185 6.94 -0.37 -8.12
CA ASP A 185 7.14 -0.09 -9.54
C ASP A 185 6.12 -0.83 -10.43
N GLU A 186 5.49 -1.89 -9.91
CA GLU A 186 4.54 -2.73 -10.64
C GLU A 186 3.10 -2.25 -10.43
N PRO A 187 2.39 -1.79 -11.49
CA PRO A 187 1.09 -1.14 -11.34
C PRO A 187 0.03 -1.96 -10.61
N PHE A 188 0.06 -3.29 -10.72
CA PHE A 188 -0.90 -4.15 -10.04
C PHE A 188 -0.63 -4.30 -8.53
N VAL A 189 0.59 -4.10 -8.06
CA VAL A 189 0.89 -4.07 -6.62
C VAL A 189 0.43 -2.74 -6.03
N TRP A 190 0.71 -1.63 -6.74
CA TRP A 190 0.19 -0.31 -6.40
C TRP A 190 -1.34 -0.28 -6.33
N MET A 191 -2.04 -0.82 -7.33
CA MET A 191 -3.51 -0.91 -7.33
C MET A 191 -4.05 -1.77 -6.18
N ALA A 192 -3.40 -2.89 -5.83
CA ALA A 192 -3.84 -3.69 -4.69
C ALA A 192 -3.70 -2.92 -3.36
N ALA A 193 -2.61 -2.17 -3.19
CA ALA A 193 -2.40 -1.37 -1.97
C ALA A 193 -3.42 -0.22 -1.87
N TRP A 194 -3.74 0.35 -3.02
CA TRP A 194 -4.80 1.33 -3.20
C TRP A 194 -6.17 0.78 -2.77
N GLU A 195 -6.59 -0.35 -3.34
CA GLU A 195 -7.88 -1.00 -3.05
C GLU A 195 -8.03 -1.31 -1.57
N VAL A 196 -7.00 -1.90 -0.94
CA VAL A 196 -7.03 -2.21 0.49
C VAL A 196 -7.14 -0.95 1.35
N LEU A 197 -6.43 0.12 1.01
CA LEU A 197 -6.51 1.37 1.75
C LEU A 197 -7.90 2.02 1.65
N ALA A 198 -8.52 1.98 0.47
CA ALA A 198 -9.87 2.48 0.23
C ALA A 198 -10.92 1.66 1.01
N GLU A 199 -10.85 0.33 0.94
CA GLU A 199 -11.73 -0.56 1.70
C GLU A 199 -11.64 -0.32 3.22
N LEU A 200 -10.43 -0.10 3.74
CA LEU A 200 -10.23 0.23 5.15
C LEU A 200 -10.83 1.59 5.54
N ALA A 201 -10.79 2.58 4.63
CA ALA A 201 -11.42 3.88 4.85
C ALA A 201 -12.96 3.79 4.85
N GLU A 202 -13.53 2.92 4.02
CA GLU A 202 -14.99 2.71 3.93
C GLU A 202 -15.54 1.76 5.00
N SER A 203 -14.67 0.97 5.64
CA SER A 203 -15.07 0.01 6.66
C SER A 203 -15.38 0.68 8.00
N GLY A 204 -16.67 0.75 8.34
CA GLY A 204 -17.16 1.31 9.61
C GLY A 204 -16.91 2.82 9.72
N ASP A 205 -16.65 3.31 10.93
CA ASP A 205 -16.36 4.73 11.20
C ASP A 205 -14.85 5.05 11.13
N ASN A 206 -14.06 4.26 10.39
CA ASN A 206 -12.61 4.35 10.38
C ASN A 206 -12.07 5.49 9.51
N ARG A 207 -12.85 6.04 8.56
CA ARG A 207 -12.40 7.07 7.62
C ARG A 207 -11.57 8.19 8.27
N PRO A 208 -12.01 8.84 9.37
CA PRO A 208 -11.22 9.92 9.98
C PRO A 208 -9.86 9.44 10.50
N ALA A 209 -9.79 8.23 11.05
CA ALA A 209 -8.55 7.65 11.54
C ALA A 209 -7.60 7.29 10.37
N VAL A 210 -8.15 6.81 9.25
CA VAL A 210 -7.41 6.57 8.01
C VAL A 210 -6.83 7.86 7.46
N VAL A 211 -7.67 8.87 7.27
CA VAL A 211 -7.26 10.19 6.78
C VAL A 211 -6.15 10.77 7.66
N GLN A 212 -6.30 10.77 8.98
CA GLN A 212 -5.28 11.27 9.92
C GLN A 212 -3.95 10.52 9.81
N THR A 213 -4.00 9.22 9.62
CA THR A 213 -2.81 8.39 9.47
C THR A 213 -2.10 8.64 8.14
N VAL A 214 -2.85 8.83 7.05
CA VAL A 214 -2.30 9.23 5.75
C VAL A 214 -1.71 10.65 5.83
N ILE A 215 -2.40 11.60 6.48
CA ILE A 215 -1.88 12.96 6.73
C ILE A 215 -0.53 12.90 7.47
N ALA A 216 -0.41 12.05 8.49
CA ALA A 216 0.85 11.89 9.22
C ALA A 216 2.03 11.44 8.31
N ARG A 217 1.75 10.73 7.21
CA ARG A 217 2.77 10.27 6.24
C ARG A 217 3.27 11.37 5.31
N LEU A 218 2.58 12.50 5.22
CA LEU A 218 3.08 13.70 4.53
C LEU A 218 4.31 14.31 5.22
N ALA A 219 4.64 13.90 6.45
CA ALA A 219 5.85 14.34 7.16
C ALA A 219 6.98 13.29 7.19
N HIS A 220 6.87 12.24 6.38
CA HIS A 220 7.86 11.15 6.35
C HIS A 220 9.21 11.60 5.73
N ASP A 221 10.33 11.03 6.20
CA ASP A 221 11.67 11.40 5.71
C ASP A 221 11.87 11.08 4.22
N ASP A 222 11.32 9.95 3.77
CA ASP A 222 11.31 9.54 2.37
C ASP A 222 10.25 10.31 1.55
N GLY A 223 10.69 11.01 0.52
CA GLY A 223 9.84 11.78 -0.39
C GLY A 223 8.84 10.95 -1.17
N SER A 224 9.18 9.70 -1.52
CA SER A 224 8.23 8.79 -2.18
C SER A 224 7.05 8.48 -1.25
N VAL A 225 7.25 8.45 0.07
CA VAL A 225 6.16 8.18 1.04
C VAL A 225 5.27 9.39 1.14
N ARG A 226 5.86 10.58 1.15
CA ARG A 226 5.10 11.85 1.14
C ARG A 226 4.27 12.00 -0.13
N ALA A 227 4.83 11.68 -1.30
CA ALA A 227 4.08 11.71 -2.56
C ALA A 227 2.93 10.69 -2.57
N ALA A 228 3.18 9.44 -2.17
CA ALA A 228 2.13 8.42 -2.05
C ALA A 228 1.04 8.82 -1.04
N ALA A 229 1.40 9.54 0.03
CA ALA A 229 0.43 10.04 1.00
C ALA A 229 -0.46 11.13 0.41
N ALA A 230 0.12 12.06 -0.35
CA ALA A 230 -0.63 13.13 -1.00
C ALA A 230 -1.62 12.57 -2.03
N ASP A 231 -1.19 11.60 -2.83
CA ASP A 231 -2.06 10.89 -3.78
C ASP A 231 -3.14 10.09 -3.04
N ALA A 232 -2.79 9.35 -1.99
CA ALA A 232 -3.77 8.55 -1.26
C ALA A 232 -4.90 9.37 -0.61
N LEU A 233 -4.64 10.63 -0.24
CA LEU A 233 -5.67 11.53 0.29
C LEU A 233 -6.79 11.81 -0.71
N THR A 234 -6.55 11.75 -2.03
CA THR A 234 -7.59 12.07 -3.04
C THR A 234 -8.73 11.06 -3.05
N TRP A 235 -8.57 9.96 -2.34
CA TRP A 235 -9.51 8.85 -2.35
C TRP A 235 -9.97 8.42 -0.96
N VAL A 236 -9.09 8.49 0.06
CA VAL A 236 -9.51 8.12 1.43
C VAL A 236 -10.27 9.24 2.13
N ALA A 237 -10.02 10.49 1.73
CA ALA A 237 -10.73 11.66 2.25
C ALA A 237 -11.90 12.03 1.34
N GLU A 238 -12.90 12.69 1.92
CA GLU A 238 -14.02 13.22 1.14
C GLU A 238 -13.59 14.50 0.42
N ALA A 239 -14.08 14.71 -0.81
CA ALA A 239 -13.83 15.96 -1.53
C ALA A 239 -14.28 17.17 -0.68
N GLY A 240 -13.38 18.14 -0.51
CA GLY A 240 -13.56 19.29 0.38
C GLY A 240 -13.22 19.04 1.86
N ASP A 241 -12.64 17.89 2.22
CA ASP A 241 -12.11 17.66 3.56
C ASP A 241 -11.02 18.70 3.88
N ARG A 242 -11.35 19.62 4.78
CA ARG A 242 -10.48 20.74 5.15
C ARG A 242 -9.15 20.30 5.74
N GLN A 243 -9.11 19.19 6.48
CA GLN A 243 -7.87 18.70 7.07
C GLN A 243 -6.95 18.11 6.00
N ALA A 244 -7.52 17.34 5.08
CA ALA A 244 -6.78 16.81 3.93
C ALA A 244 -6.26 17.95 3.03
N VAL A 245 -7.12 18.90 2.66
CA VAL A 245 -6.73 20.06 1.81
C VAL A 245 -5.64 20.89 2.50
N ALA A 246 -5.78 21.23 3.78
CA ALA A 246 -4.75 21.98 4.50
C ALA A 246 -3.40 21.23 4.56
N ALA A 247 -3.43 19.91 4.74
CA ALA A 247 -2.23 19.09 4.73
C ALA A 247 -1.58 19.05 3.34
N LEU A 248 -2.37 18.93 2.27
CA LEU A 248 -1.90 19.00 0.88
C LEU A 248 -1.31 20.38 0.54
N VAL A 249 -1.92 21.47 1.02
CA VAL A 249 -1.38 22.83 0.90
C VAL A 249 0.02 22.92 1.51
N GLN A 250 0.27 22.31 2.67
CA GLN A 250 1.62 22.24 3.22
C GLN A 250 2.55 21.37 2.37
N SER A 251 2.07 20.21 1.89
CA SER A 251 2.84 19.32 1.02
C SER A 251 3.19 19.97 -0.33
N SER A 252 2.41 20.94 -0.80
CA SER A 252 2.73 21.71 -2.02
C SER A 252 3.98 22.58 -1.89
N ARG A 253 4.51 22.74 -0.66
CA ARG A 253 5.74 23.49 -0.34
C ARG A 253 6.93 22.57 -0.06
N ASP A 254 6.82 21.27 -0.36
CA ASP A 254 7.90 20.31 -0.17
C ASP A 254 9.17 20.68 -0.94
N TYR A 255 10.34 20.31 -0.40
CA TYR A 255 11.62 20.59 -1.06
C TYR A 255 11.81 19.77 -2.36
N LEU A 256 11.14 18.63 -2.50
CA LEU A 256 11.17 17.79 -3.70
C LEU A 256 10.05 18.16 -4.67
N SER A 257 10.43 18.45 -5.91
CA SER A 257 9.49 18.88 -6.96
C SER A 257 8.43 17.82 -7.30
N PHE A 258 8.75 16.53 -7.24
CA PHE A 258 7.77 15.48 -7.50
C PHE A 258 6.69 15.41 -6.41
N VAL A 259 7.04 15.63 -5.14
CA VAL A 259 6.07 15.71 -4.04
C VAL A 259 5.17 16.93 -4.23
N ARG A 260 5.75 18.10 -4.56
CA ARG A 260 4.96 19.30 -4.87
C ARG A 260 4.00 19.07 -6.03
N THR A 261 4.45 18.36 -7.07
CA THR A 261 3.63 18.05 -8.26
C THR A 261 2.39 17.25 -7.87
N VAL A 262 2.58 16.14 -7.13
CA VAL A 262 1.47 15.29 -6.67
C VAL A 262 0.56 16.06 -5.71
N ALA A 263 1.12 16.88 -4.81
CA ALA A 263 0.33 17.69 -3.89
C ALA A 263 -0.56 18.71 -4.64
N VAL A 264 -0.04 19.41 -5.66
CA VAL A 264 -0.84 20.35 -6.46
C VAL A 264 -1.95 19.64 -7.24
N GLU A 265 -1.67 18.44 -7.77
CA GLU A 265 -2.68 17.61 -8.43
C GLU A 265 -3.77 17.15 -7.45
N ALA A 266 -3.37 16.68 -6.26
CA ALA A 266 -4.31 16.30 -5.21
C ALA A 266 -5.15 17.49 -4.72
N ILE A 267 -4.58 18.70 -4.57
CA ILE A 267 -5.34 19.93 -4.25
C ILE A 267 -6.38 20.20 -5.34
N MET A 268 -6.01 20.08 -6.61
CA MET A 268 -6.93 20.29 -7.74
C MET A 268 -8.12 19.33 -7.74
N GLU A 269 -7.95 18.11 -7.24
CA GLU A 269 -9.01 17.09 -7.15
C GLU A 269 -9.86 17.25 -5.88
N MET A 270 -9.24 17.63 -4.78
CA MET A 270 -9.87 17.62 -3.45
C MET A 270 -10.45 18.96 -3.01
N ALA A 271 -9.84 20.08 -3.38
CA ALA A 271 -10.30 21.38 -2.91
C ALA A 271 -11.60 21.81 -3.61
N GLN A 272 -12.44 22.52 -2.87
CA GLN A 272 -13.66 23.09 -3.44
C GLN A 272 -13.31 24.30 -4.33
N CYS A 273 -14.09 24.49 -5.41
CA CYS A 273 -14.01 25.72 -6.19
C CYS A 273 -14.23 26.94 -5.26
N GLY A 274 -13.38 27.95 -5.38
CA GLY A 274 -13.37 29.13 -4.53
C GLY A 274 -12.65 28.96 -3.19
N ASP A 275 -12.00 27.83 -2.91
CA ASP A 275 -11.21 27.64 -1.69
C ASP A 275 -9.98 28.59 -1.70
N PRO A 276 -9.95 29.62 -0.82
CA PRO A 276 -8.92 30.65 -0.87
C PRO A 276 -7.53 30.12 -0.50
N GLU A 277 -7.45 29.14 0.42
CA GLU A 277 -6.16 28.58 0.84
C GLU A 277 -5.56 27.72 -0.26
N ALA A 278 -6.40 26.92 -0.94
CA ALA A 278 -6.00 26.12 -2.08
C ALA A 278 -5.56 27.01 -3.27
N ILE A 279 -6.35 28.04 -3.60
CA ILE A 279 -6.03 28.98 -4.69
C ILE A 279 -4.71 29.70 -4.40
N GLU A 280 -4.49 30.21 -3.18
CA GLU A 280 -3.25 30.90 -2.82
C GLU A 280 -2.04 29.96 -2.97
N ALA A 281 -2.12 28.75 -2.42
CA ALA A 281 -1.05 27.76 -2.50
C ALA A 281 -0.71 27.37 -3.94
N VAL A 282 -1.72 27.17 -4.79
CA VAL A 282 -1.53 26.86 -6.21
C VAL A 282 -0.97 28.08 -6.96
N SER A 283 -1.40 29.29 -6.64
CA SER A 283 -0.91 30.53 -7.26
C SER A 283 0.59 30.72 -7.01
N GLU A 284 1.08 30.43 -5.79
CA GLU A 284 2.52 30.43 -5.47
C GLU A 284 3.32 29.42 -6.33
N ARG A 285 2.69 28.35 -6.82
CA ARG A 285 3.33 27.31 -7.63
C ARG A 285 3.38 27.61 -9.13
N LEU A 286 2.69 28.66 -9.61
CA LEU A 286 2.79 29.11 -11.01
C LEU A 286 4.20 29.60 -11.38
N THR A 287 5.02 29.98 -10.40
CA THR A 287 6.42 30.41 -10.59
C THR A 287 7.42 29.44 -9.97
N ASP A 288 7.04 28.17 -9.78
CA ASP A 288 7.90 27.12 -9.25
C ASP A 288 9.14 26.88 -10.15
N ASP A 289 10.25 26.42 -9.57
CA ASP A 289 11.47 26.13 -10.32
C ASP A 289 11.30 24.93 -11.26
N CYS A 290 10.41 24.00 -10.92
CA CYS A 290 10.09 22.84 -11.74
C CYS A 290 8.96 23.13 -12.75
N PRO A 291 9.20 22.95 -14.07
CA PRO A 291 8.17 23.16 -15.09
C PRO A 291 6.93 22.26 -14.92
N MET A 292 7.11 21.03 -14.41
CA MET A 292 5.98 20.13 -14.17
C MET A 292 5.03 20.69 -13.12
N VAL A 293 5.57 21.25 -12.02
CA VAL A 293 4.80 21.89 -10.96
C VAL A 293 4.05 23.11 -11.50
N ARG A 294 4.73 23.98 -12.25
CA ARG A 294 4.10 25.16 -12.90
C ARG A 294 2.94 24.76 -13.80
N GLY A 295 3.12 23.72 -14.62
CA GLY A 295 2.09 23.21 -15.53
C GLY A 295 0.88 22.64 -14.79
N LYS A 296 1.09 21.88 -13.71
CA LYS A 296 0.00 21.38 -12.85
C LYS A 296 -0.70 22.54 -12.13
N ALA A 297 0.05 23.53 -11.66
CA ALA A 297 -0.51 24.72 -11.02
C ALA A 297 -1.41 25.51 -11.97
N ALA A 298 -1.03 25.69 -13.24
CA ALA A 298 -1.86 26.34 -14.24
C ALA A 298 -3.20 25.60 -14.45
N LYS A 299 -3.17 24.27 -14.51
CA LYS A 299 -4.40 23.46 -14.61
C LYS A 299 -5.27 23.56 -13.36
N ALA A 300 -4.64 23.50 -12.18
CA ALA A 300 -5.31 23.63 -10.90
C ALA A 300 -6.00 25.00 -10.74
N MET A 301 -5.33 26.10 -11.14
CA MET A 301 -5.91 27.45 -11.12
C MET A 301 -7.21 27.54 -11.92
N SER A 302 -7.26 26.96 -13.13
CA SER A 302 -8.46 26.93 -13.98
C SER A 302 -9.65 26.26 -13.29
N ARG A 303 -9.39 25.18 -12.56
CA ARG A 303 -10.44 24.39 -11.90
C ARG A 303 -10.90 24.97 -10.58
N LEU A 304 -9.98 25.51 -9.79
CA LEU A 304 -10.25 25.96 -8.42
C LEU A 304 -10.77 27.40 -8.38
N SER A 305 -10.46 28.24 -9.36
CA SER A 305 -10.92 29.62 -9.38
C SER A 305 -12.40 29.69 -9.75
N GLU A 306 -13.13 30.61 -9.12
CA GLU A 306 -14.51 30.91 -9.48
C GLU A 306 -14.61 31.41 -10.93
N ASP A 307 -15.78 31.28 -11.53
CA ASP A 307 -16.05 31.90 -12.83
C ASP A 307 -15.89 33.42 -12.75
N ASP A 308 -15.47 34.04 -13.86
CA ASP A 308 -15.21 35.48 -13.97
C ASP A 308 -14.08 36.03 -13.06
N ASP A 309 -13.18 35.17 -12.55
CA ASP A 309 -11.97 35.62 -11.86
C ASP A 309 -10.87 36.12 -12.83
N ASP A 310 -10.86 37.43 -13.08
CA ASP A 310 -9.86 38.10 -13.90
C ASP A 310 -8.41 37.88 -13.39
N ARG A 311 -8.21 37.63 -12.09
CA ARG A 311 -6.89 37.33 -11.54
C ARG A 311 -6.40 35.96 -12.02
N CYS A 312 -7.28 34.97 -12.07
CA CYS A 312 -6.99 33.66 -12.66
C CYS A 312 -6.61 33.80 -14.13
N ILE A 313 -7.40 34.50 -14.94
CA ILE A 313 -7.11 34.70 -16.38
C ILE A 313 -5.75 35.39 -16.56
N ALA A 314 -5.46 36.45 -15.79
CA ALA A 314 -4.19 37.14 -15.87
C ALA A 314 -3.00 36.25 -15.49
N ALA A 315 -3.15 35.42 -14.46
CA ALA A 315 -2.13 34.46 -14.02
C ALA A 315 -1.87 33.37 -15.07
N LEU A 316 -2.92 32.82 -15.68
CA LEU A 316 -2.81 31.87 -16.78
C LEU A 316 -2.18 32.50 -18.03
N ALA A 317 -2.58 33.73 -18.37
CA ALA A 317 -1.99 34.46 -19.49
C ALA A 317 -0.49 34.68 -19.26
N ALA A 318 -0.06 34.97 -18.02
CA ALA A 318 1.36 35.10 -17.70
C ALA A 318 2.15 33.81 -18.00
N CYS A 319 1.55 32.64 -17.72
CA CYS A 319 2.13 31.31 -18.00
C CYS A 319 2.27 31.01 -19.49
N LEU A 320 1.58 31.71 -20.38
CA LEU A 320 1.83 31.62 -21.82
C LEU A 320 3.20 32.15 -22.21
N GLY A 321 3.85 32.93 -21.34
CA GLY A 321 5.20 33.43 -21.51
C GLY A 321 6.31 32.53 -20.95
N ASP A 322 5.96 31.32 -20.48
CA ASP A 322 6.91 30.39 -19.86
C ASP A 322 7.94 29.84 -20.87
N GLU A 323 9.11 29.44 -20.37
CA GLU A 323 10.18 28.83 -21.15
C GLU A 323 9.88 27.38 -21.54
N SER A 324 9.10 26.67 -20.72
CA SER A 324 8.70 25.29 -20.96
C SER A 324 7.46 25.24 -21.85
N ARG A 325 7.57 24.46 -22.93
CA ARG A 325 6.45 24.22 -23.85
C ARG A 325 5.29 23.51 -23.17
N GLU A 326 5.59 22.65 -22.21
CA GLU A 326 4.62 21.90 -21.41
C GLU A 326 3.77 22.86 -20.55
N VAL A 327 4.40 23.87 -19.95
CA VAL A 327 3.70 24.91 -19.17
C VAL A 327 2.85 25.79 -20.08
N VAL A 328 3.41 26.24 -21.21
CA VAL A 328 2.66 27.04 -22.20
C VAL A 328 1.43 26.27 -22.71
N LYS A 329 1.58 24.98 -23.00
CA LYS A 329 0.47 24.10 -23.40
C LYS A 329 -0.57 24.00 -22.30
N ALA A 330 -0.16 23.76 -21.05
CA ALA A 330 -1.08 23.66 -19.91
C ALA A 330 -1.87 24.96 -19.68
N ALA A 331 -1.20 26.11 -19.77
CA ALA A 331 -1.82 27.43 -19.67
C ALA A 331 -2.83 27.67 -20.79
N PHE A 332 -2.50 27.28 -22.03
CA PHE A 332 -3.43 27.37 -23.15
C PHE A 332 -4.67 26.49 -22.94
N GLU A 333 -4.49 25.23 -22.54
CA GLU A 333 -5.60 24.30 -22.24
C GLU A 333 -6.50 24.87 -21.13
N ALA A 334 -5.91 25.43 -20.07
CA ALA A 334 -6.62 26.07 -18.97
C ALA A 334 -7.44 27.29 -19.43
N ILE A 335 -6.87 28.17 -20.26
CA ILE A 335 -7.57 29.35 -20.79
C ILE A 335 -8.71 28.94 -21.73
N ALA A 336 -8.50 27.90 -22.55
CA ALA A 336 -9.54 27.36 -23.41
C ALA A 336 -10.71 26.77 -22.60
N GLU A 337 -10.42 26.02 -21.53
CA GLU A 337 -11.43 25.49 -20.62
C GLU A 337 -12.28 26.61 -20.00
N ARG A 338 -11.65 27.71 -19.56
CA ARG A 338 -12.36 28.89 -19.03
C ARG A 338 -13.23 29.56 -20.08
N ALA A 339 -12.74 29.69 -21.31
CA ALA A 339 -13.53 30.23 -22.42
C ALA A 339 -14.75 29.36 -22.75
N ASP A 340 -14.61 28.04 -22.68
CA ASP A 340 -15.70 27.07 -22.86
C ASP A 340 -16.74 27.15 -21.74
N ARG A 341 -16.34 27.53 -20.51
CA ARG A 341 -17.26 27.81 -19.37
C ARG A 341 -18.03 29.13 -19.51
N GLY A 342 -17.68 29.99 -20.47
CA GLY A 342 -18.41 31.23 -20.76
C GLY A 342 -17.56 32.50 -20.69
N GLU A 343 -16.32 32.42 -20.21
CA GLU A 343 -15.38 33.55 -20.10
C GLU A 343 -14.72 33.85 -21.44
N LYS A 344 -15.52 34.33 -22.38
CA LYS A 344 -15.09 34.60 -23.76
C LYS A 344 -13.95 35.62 -23.85
N HIS A 345 -13.77 36.47 -22.83
CA HIS A 345 -12.66 37.42 -22.77
C HIS A 345 -11.32 36.77 -22.43
N ALA A 346 -11.28 35.56 -21.86
CA ALA A 346 -10.05 34.87 -21.50
C ALA A 346 -9.12 34.68 -22.70
N MET A 347 -9.68 34.30 -23.86
CA MET A 347 -8.93 34.17 -25.12
C MET A 347 -8.43 35.53 -25.65
N ALA A 348 -9.20 36.61 -25.45
CA ALA A 348 -8.79 37.94 -25.86
C ALA A 348 -7.61 38.45 -25.01
N VAL A 349 -7.64 38.23 -23.70
CA VAL A 349 -6.54 38.57 -22.78
C VAL A 349 -5.27 37.81 -23.13
N ALA A 350 -5.39 36.50 -23.38
CA ALA A 350 -4.29 35.66 -23.83
C ALA A 350 -3.66 36.14 -25.16
N ALA A 351 -4.50 36.48 -26.14
CA ALA A 351 -4.04 36.99 -27.43
C ALA A 351 -3.30 38.33 -27.29
N GLU A 352 -3.82 39.23 -26.44
CA GLU A 352 -3.21 40.52 -26.18
C GLU A 352 -1.86 40.38 -25.46
N TYR A 353 -1.77 39.49 -24.46
CA TYR A 353 -0.52 39.20 -23.76
C TYR A 353 0.58 38.70 -24.70
N LEU A 354 0.25 37.76 -25.60
CA LEU A 354 1.20 37.23 -26.60
C LEU A 354 1.68 38.33 -27.58
N LYS A 355 0.77 39.20 -28.03
CA LYS A 355 1.13 40.34 -28.89
C LYS A 355 2.11 41.29 -28.19
N GLN A 356 1.88 41.61 -26.92
CA GLN A 356 2.74 42.51 -26.15
C GLN A 356 4.17 41.96 -25.99
N ARG A 357 4.34 40.64 -25.97
CA ARG A 357 5.66 40.00 -25.92
C ARG A 357 6.31 39.78 -27.30
N GLY A 358 5.69 40.26 -28.38
CA GLY A 358 6.20 40.11 -29.75
C GLY A 358 6.19 38.66 -30.23
N TRP A 359 5.38 37.80 -29.60
CA TRP A 359 5.23 36.41 -30.00
C TRP A 359 4.15 36.33 -31.06
N ALA A 360 4.42 35.59 -32.14
CA ALA A 360 3.37 35.29 -33.12
C ALA A 360 2.24 34.57 -32.38
N VAL A 361 1.04 35.16 -32.38
CA VAL A 361 -0.15 34.50 -31.83
C VAL A 361 -0.26 33.16 -32.56
N PRO A 362 -0.19 32.01 -31.86
CA PRO A 362 -0.27 30.71 -32.51
C PRO A 362 -1.55 30.66 -33.35
N PHE A 363 -1.47 30.08 -34.55
CA PHE A 363 -2.61 29.91 -35.47
C PHE A 363 -3.83 29.23 -34.79
N MET A 364 -3.62 28.59 -33.63
CA MET A 364 -4.65 28.03 -32.75
C MET A 364 -5.61 29.06 -32.14
N MET A 365 -5.23 30.32 -31.94
CA MET A 365 -6.10 31.34 -31.31
C MET A 365 -7.10 32.00 -32.27
N THR A 366 -6.96 31.78 -33.59
CA THR A 366 -7.77 32.47 -34.62
C THR A 366 -8.93 31.64 -35.19
N GLY A 367 -9.22 30.47 -34.61
CA GLY A 367 -10.30 29.57 -35.04
C GLY A 367 -11.69 30.08 -34.64
N GLY A 368 -12.26 30.98 -35.45
CA GLY A 368 -13.65 31.40 -35.33
C GLY A 368 -14.64 30.29 -35.71
N SER A 369 -15.64 30.10 -34.84
CA SER A 369 -17.00 29.62 -35.14
C SER A 369 -17.16 28.45 -36.11
N GLY A 370 -17.35 27.24 -35.56
CA GLY A 370 -18.14 26.20 -36.21
C GLY A 370 -17.45 24.84 -36.32
N ILE A 371 -18.07 23.86 -35.65
CA ILE A 371 -18.00 22.40 -35.88
C ILE A 371 -16.78 21.69 -35.25
N GLY A 372 -17.05 21.05 -34.12
CA GLY A 372 -16.51 19.73 -33.78
C GLY A 372 -15.18 19.69 -33.02
N CYS A 373 -15.27 19.55 -31.69
CA CYS A 373 -14.18 19.10 -30.83
C CYS A 373 -13.72 17.68 -31.21
N ALA A 374 -12.74 17.55 -32.10
CA ALA A 374 -11.92 16.35 -32.22
C ALA A 374 -10.66 16.66 -33.03
N HIS A 375 -9.49 16.32 -32.47
CA HIS A 375 -8.16 16.47 -33.07
C HIS A 375 -7.54 17.88 -33.09
N TRP A 376 -7.05 18.33 -31.93
CA TRP A 376 -6.06 19.40 -31.82
C TRP A 376 -4.65 18.78 -31.68
N ARG A 377 -3.98 18.51 -32.81
CA ARG A 377 -2.58 18.00 -32.81
C ARG A 377 -1.58 19.14 -32.68
N CYS A 378 -0.76 19.06 -31.63
CA CYS A 378 0.26 20.01 -31.23
C CYS A 378 1.59 19.84 -32.02
N GLU A 379 1.56 19.89 -33.36
CA GLU A 379 2.78 19.62 -34.18
C GLU A 379 3.50 20.87 -34.72
N SER A 380 2.99 22.09 -34.48
CA SER A 380 3.55 23.31 -35.12
C SER A 380 3.75 24.49 -34.17
N PHE A 381 4.53 24.31 -33.09
CA PHE A 381 5.08 25.44 -32.32
C PHE A 381 6.55 25.65 -32.72
N SER A 382 6.77 26.42 -33.80
CA SER A 382 8.07 27.04 -34.04
C SER A 382 8.08 28.38 -33.27
N MET A 383 8.71 28.40 -32.08
CA MET A 383 9.00 29.63 -31.35
C MET A 383 10.06 30.43 -32.13
N ALA A 384 9.62 31.18 -33.13
CA ALA A 384 10.46 32.20 -33.75
C ALA A 384 10.36 33.48 -32.91
N CYS A 385 11.38 33.71 -32.08
CA CYS A 385 11.59 35.01 -31.44
C CYS A 385 11.73 36.05 -32.56
N ALA A 386 10.81 37.00 -32.66
CA ALA A 386 10.95 38.13 -33.58
C ALA A 386 11.99 39.12 -33.01
N CYS A 387 13.25 38.67 -32.91
CA CYS A 387 14.37 39.56 -32.69
C CYS A 387 14.46 40.50 -33.89
N HIS A 388 14.06 41.76 -33.65
CA HIS A 388 14.30 42.86 -34.59
C HIS A 388 15.80 43.02 -34.82
N VAL A 389 16.20 43.04 -36.09
CA VAL A 389 17.43 43.70 -36.59
C VAL A 389 17.06 45.13 -36.95
#